data_AF-A0AAX3ALW4-F1
#
_entry.id   AF-A0AAX3ALW4-F1
#
_cell.length_a   1.000
_cell.length_b   1.000
_cell.length_c   1.000
_cell.angle_alpha   90.00
_cell.angle_beta   90.00
_cell.angle_gamma   90.00
#
_symmetry.space_group_name_H-M   'P 1'
#
loop_
_entity.id
_entity.type
_entity.pdbx_description
1 polymer ?
#
loop_
_entity_poly.entity_id
_entity_poly.type
_entity_poly.pdbx_seq_one_letter_code
_entity_poly.pdbx_strand_id
1 'polypeptide(L)'
;MSSGTIDIDEFENADADEFNERNDTERIVLFLDTNEDRAWKAATIAERLGLKTDAVSAILSRLKERELVRHKRPYWAITDDEERLQSAYRLHRHHEAADDQYGEERLDDLQTEEMDEIQ
;
A
#
# COMPACT_ATOMS: atom_id res chain seq x y z
N MET A 1 15.97 -2.00 8.98
CA MET A 1 16.66 -1.66 7.74
C MET A 1 15.86 -2.38 6.66
N SER A 2 15.00 -1.69 5.90
CA SER A 2 14.20 -2.32 4.85
C SER A 2 15.13 -3.02 3.86
N SER A 3 14.93 -4.31 3.64
CA SER A 3 15.61 -5.04 2.58
C SER A 3 14.96 -4.57 1.28
N GLY A 4 15.62 -3.67 0.55
CA GLY A 4 15.10 -3.02 -0.64
C GLY A 4 15.13 -3.91 -1.88
N THR A 5 14.59 -5.13 -1.78
CA THR A 5 14.53 -6.09 -2.90
C THR A 5 13.13 -6.67 -2.99
N ILE A 6 12.52 -6.51 -4.16
CA ILE A 6 11.29 -7.18 -4.59
C ILE A 6 11.67 -8.34 -5.52
N ASP A 7 10.84 -9.38 -5.59
CA ASP A 7 11.07 -10.48 -6.52
C ASP A 7 10.86 -10.07 -7.98
N ILE A 8 11.48 -10.80 -8.90
CA ILE A 8 11.49 -10.43 -10.32
C ILE A 8 10.09 -10.52 -10.95
N ASP A 9 9.26 -11.45 -10.49
CA ASP A 9 7.87 -11.55 -10.92
C ASP A 9 7.06 -10.33 -10.46
N GLU A 10 7.29 -9.83 -9.24
CA GLU A 10 6.65 -8.62 -8.74
C GLU A 10 7.17 -7.39 -9.50
N PHE A 11 8.47 -7.30 -9.79
CA PHE A 11 9.03 -6.23 -10.62
C PHE A 11 8.49 -6.22 -12.06
N GLU A 12 8.31 -7.38 -12.68
CA GLU A 12 7.84 -7.50 -14.07
C GLU A 12 6.33 -7.31 -14.21
N ASN A 13 5.55 -7.63 -13.18
CA ASN A 13 4.08 -7.50 -13.19
C ASN A 13 3.56 -6.23 -12.51
N ALA A 14 4.31 -5.63 -11.59
CA ALA A 14 3.92 -4.37 -10.98
C ALA A 14 4.25 -3.23 -11.93
N ASP A 15 3.24 -2.40 -12.21
CA ASP A 15 3.50 -1.14 -12.86
C ASP A 15 4.41 -0.30 -11.96
N ALA A 16 5.41 0.38 -12.55
CA ALA A 16 6.27 1.30 -11.79
C ALA A 16 5.47 2.35 -11.01
N ASP A 17 4.25 2.65 -11.46
CA ASP A 17 3.30 3.52 -10.76
C ASP A 17 2.76 2.91 -9.45
N GLU A 18 2.66 1.58 -9.31
CA GLU A 18 2.16 0.91 -8.09
C GLU A 18 3.14 1.06 -6.91
N PHE A 19 4.44 0.92 -7.16
CA PHE A 19 5.47 1.18 -6.15
C PHE A 19 5.51 2.66 -5.72
N ASN A 20 5.36 3.58 -6.68
CA ASN A 20 5.29 5.01 -6.38
C ASN A 20 3.99 5.36 -5.61
N GLU A 21 2.86 4.76 -5.98
CA GLU A 21 1.57 4.94 -5.27
C GLU A 21 1.63 4.42 -3.83
N ARG A 22 2.33 3.31 -3.57
CA ARG A 22 2.55 2.80 -2.19
C ARG A 22 3.34 3.81 -1.36
N ASN A 23 4.43 4.36 -1.88
CA ASN A 23 5.24 5.38 -1.21
C ASN A 23 4.45 6.69 -1.00
N ASP A 24 3.72 7.14 -2.01
CA ASP A 24 2.91 8.37 -1.94
C ASP A 24 1.77 8.25 -0.93
N THR A 25 1.18 7.05 -0.79
CA THR A 25 0.15 6.79 0.22
C THR A 25 0.71 6.98 1.63
N GLU A 26 1.86 6.37 1.95
CA GLU A 26 2.51 6.57 3.25
C GLU A 26 2.83 8.04 3.52
N ARG A 27 3.38 8.74 2.54
CA ARG A 27 3.72 10.17 2.66
C ARG A 27 2.49 11.04 2.93
N ILE A 28 1.35 10.74 2.30
CA ILE A 28 0.08 11.44 2.53
C ILE A 28 -0.47 11.14 3.92
N VAL A 29 -0.47 9.87 4.35
CA VAL A 29 -0.98 9.49 5.68
C VAL A 29 -0.12 10.14 6.77
N LEU A 30 1.21 10.05 6.68
CA LEU A 30 2.13 10.68 7.63
C LEU A 30 1.96 12.20 7.68
N PHE A 31 1.74 12.85 6.52
CA PHE A 31 1.48 14.27 6.46
C PHE A 31 0.20 14.65 7.23
N LEU A 32 -0.89 13.90 7.03
CA LEU A 32 -2.16 14.15 7.70
C LEU A 32 -2.09 13.84 9.20
N ASP A 33 -1.39 12.78 9.59
CA ASP A 33 -1.16 12.38 10.98
C ASP A 33 -0.33 13.44 11.73
N THR A 34 0.76 13.91 11.12
CA THR A 34 1.59 14.99 11.69
C THR A 34 0.82 16.32 11.82
N ASN A 35 -0.23 16.52 11.02
CA ASN A 35 -1.06 17.72 11.02
C ASN A 35 -2.52 17.37 11.38
N GLU A 36 -2.71 16.47 12.35
CA GLU A 36 -4.03 15.98 12.79
C GLU A 36 -4.96 17.09 13.33
N ASP A 37 -4.39 18.23 13.73
CA ASP A 37 -5.11 19.41 14.21
C ASP A 37 -5.85 20.17 13.09
N ARG A 38 -5.63 19.81 11.82
CA ARG A 38 -6.08 20.58 10.65
C ARG A 38 -6.65 19.70 9.56
N ALA A 39 -7.54 20.30 8.77
CA ALA A 39 -8.04 19.74 7.54
C ALA A 39 -7.45 20.46 6.32
N TRP A 40 -7.10 19.70 5.29
CA TRP A 40 -6.32 20.14 4.14
C TRP A 40 -7.07 19.91 2.83
N LYS A 41 -6.86 20.78 1.84
CA LYS A 41 -7.33 20.53 0.47
C LYS A 41 -6.36 19.57 -0.21
N ALA A 42 -6.86 18.71 -1.09
CA ALA A 42 -6.01 17.78 -1.87
C ALA A 42 -4.89 18.51 -2.63
N ALA A 43 -5.19 19.65 -3.25
CA ALA A 43 -4.19 20.48 -3.95
C ALA A 43 -3.08 21.01 -3.02
N THR A 44 -3.41 21.33 -1.76
CA THR A 44 -2.41 21.80 -0.78
C THR A 44 -1.52 20.67 -0.30
N ILE A 45 -2.08 19.47 -0.12
CA ILE A 45 -1.29 18.26 0.19
C ILE A 45 -0.34 17.96 -0.97
N ALA A 46 -0.85 17.98 -2.20
CA ALA A 46 -0.08 17.75 -3.42
C ALA A 46 1.09 18.73 -3.55
N GLU A 47 0.85 20.03 -3.37
CA GLU A 47 1.88 21.05 -3.39
C GLU A 47 2.98 20.81 -2.34
N ARG A 48 2.58 20.50 -1.10
CA ARG A 48 3.54 20.29 0.01
C ARG A 48 4.38 19.03 -0.14
N LEU A 49 3.81 17.99 -0.74
CA LEU A 49 4.49 16.72 -0.95
C LEU A 49 5.17 16.61 -2.33
N GLY A 50 4.99 17.61 -3.20
CA GLY A 50 5.51 17.57 -4.57
C GLY A 50 4.84 16.50 -5.44
N LEU A 51 3.58 16.18 -5.16
CA LEU A 51 2.81 15.14 -5.84
C LEU A 51 1.82 15.74 -6.84
N LYS A 52 1.30 14.90 -7.74
CA LYS A 52 0.21 15.30 -8.64
C LYS A 52 -1.11 15.35 -7.87
N THR A 53 -1.88 16.43 -8.03
CA THR A 53 -3.17 16.61 -7.35
C THR A 53 -4.16 15.48 -7.63
N ASP A 54 -4.17 14.94 -8.86
CA ASP A 54 -5.05 13.84 -9.23
C ASP A 54 -4.66 12.54 -8.52
N ALA A 55 -3.36 12.25 -8.41
CA ALA A 55 -2.85 11.10 -7.65
C ALA A 55 -3.22 11.23 -6.17
N VAL A 56 -2.99 12.40 -5.56
CA VAL A 56 -3.40 12.66 -4.17
C VAL A 56 -4.90 12.48 -3.98
N SER A 57 -5.72 12.93 -4.93
CA SER A 57 -7.19 12.79 -4.85
C SER A 57 -7.63 11.32 -4.96
N ALA A 58 -6.98 10.54 -5.82
CA ALA A 58 -7.22 9.10 -5.94
C ALA A 58 -6.86 8.37 -4.65
N ILE A 59 -5.67 8.63 -4.10
CA ILE A 59 -5.20 8.02 -2.83
C ILE A 59 -6.13 8.39 -1.68
N LEU A 60 -6.48 9.67 -1.50
CA LEU A 60 -7.41 10.11 -0.45
C LEU A 60 -8.78 9.45 -0.56
N SER A 61 -9.24 9.18 -1.79
CA SER A 61 -10.50 8.46 -2.02
C SER A 61 -10.40 7.00 -1.55
N ARG A 62 -9.30 6.30 -1.87
CA ARG A 62 -9.03 4.94 -1.38
C ARG A 62 -8.90 4.90 0.15
N LEU A 63 -8.21 5.87 0.74
CA LEU A 63 -8.09 6.00 2.21
C LEU A 63 -9.44 6.23 2.88
N LYS A 64 -10.35 6.96 2.22
CA LYS A 64 -11.72 7.21 2.71
C LYS A 64 -12.56 5.94 2.72
N GLU A 65 -12.45 5.12 1.69
CA GLU A 65 -13.15 3.83 1.61
C GLU A 65 -12.75 2.90 2.76
N ARG A 66 -11.52 3.03 3.25
CA ARG A 66 -10.98 2.33 4.41
C ARG A 66 -11.20 3.07 5.74
N GLU A 67 -11.94 4.18 5.73
CA GLU A 67 -12.23 5.01 6.90
C GLU A 67 -10.98 5.57 7.62
N LEU A 68 -9.85 5.71 6.91
CA LEU A 68 -8.60 6.23 7.45
C LEU A 68 -8.53 7.75 7.42
N VAL A 69 -9.36 8.39 6.60
CA VAL A 69 -9.45 9.84 6.49
C VAL A 69 -10.91 10.29 6.54
N ARG A 70 -11.12 11.47 7.12
CA ARG A 70 -12.40 12.17 7.15
C ARG A 70 -12.46 13.17 6.01
N HIS A 71 -13.59 13.22 5.31
CA HIS A 71 -13.77 14.11 4.16
C HIS A 71 -14.99 15.02 4.34
N LYS A 72 -14.74 16.33 4.32
CA LYS A 72 -15.77 17.37 4.25
C LYS A 72 -15.39 18.34 3.14
N ARG A 73 -15.92 18.12 1.93
CA ARG A 73 -15.54 18.85 0.71
C ARG A 73 -15.33 20.36 0.97
N PRO A 74 -14.19 20.94 0.55
CA PRO A 74 -13.04 20.33 -0.15
C PRO A 74 -11.93 19.79 0.78
N TYR A 75 -12.21 19.60 2.07
CA TYR A 75 -11.20 19.35 3.10
C TYR A 75 -11.11 17.89 3.54
N TRP A 76 -9.89 17.46 3.81
CA TRP A 76 -9.49 16.12 4.24
C TRP A 76 -8.71 16.20 5.55
N ALA A 77 -8.97 15.29 6.47
CA ALA A 77 -8.25 15.17 7.73
C ALA A 77 -8.01 13.70 8.05
N ILE A 78 -7.02 13.40 8.89
CA ILE A 78 -6.83 12.05 9.41
C ILE A 78 -8.03 11.65 10.29
N THR A 79 -8.30 10.35 10.37
CA THR A 79 -9.24 9.81 11.36
C THR A 79 -8.70 10.00 12.78
N ASP A 80 -9.59 10.17 13.76
CA ASP A 80 -9.26 10.15 15.19
C ASP A 80 -9.29 8.73 15.78
N ASP A 81 -9.67 7.75 14.96
CA ASP A 81 -9.65 6.35 15.34
C ASP A 81 -8.22 5.80 15.27
N GLU A 82 -7.48 6.02 16.35
CA GLU A 82 -6.09 5.56 16.51
C GLU A 82 -5.99 4.04 16.35
N GLU A 83 -6.97 3.24 16.79
CA GLU A 83 -6.94 1.78 16.64
C GLU A 83 -7.04 1.35 15.17
N ARG A 84 -7.92 1.99 14.41
CA ARG A 84 -8.05 1.76 12.96
C ARG A 84 -6.78 2.20 12.23
N LEU A 85 -6.22 3.34 12.60
CA LEU A 85 -4.98 3.86 12.01
C LEU A 85 -3.78 2.93 12.30
N GLN A 86 -3.62 2.49 13.56
CA GLN A 86 -2.59 1.53 13.95
C GLN A 86 -2.76 0.17 13.27
N SER A 87 -4.01 -0.28 13.09
CA SER A 87 -4.29 -1.53 12.38
C SER A 87 -3.96 -1.42 10.89
N ALA A 88 -4.22 -0.28 10.26
CA ALA A 88 -3.80 -0.02 8.89
C ALA A 88 -2.27 0.03 8.75
N TYR A 89 -1.57 0.71 9.67
CA TYR A 89 -0.09 0.72 9.69
C TYR A 89 0.50 -0.68 9.91
N ARG A 90 -0.10 -1.50 10.80
CA ARG A 90 0.33 -2.89 11.01
C ARG A 90 0.08 -3.76 9.79
N LEU A 91 -1.09 -3.66 9.17
CA LEU A 91 -1.40 -4.42 7.95
C LEU A 91 -0.46 -4.03 6.81
N HIS A 92 -0.13 -2.74 6.70
CA HIS A 92 0.85 -2.25 5.73
C HIS A 92 2.25 -2.80 5.98
N ARG A 93 2.71 -2.82 7.24
CA ARG A 93 3.97 -3.48 7.64
C ARG A 93 3.94 -5.01 7.50
N HIS A 94 2.79 -5.64 7.60
CA HIS A 94 2.65 -7.08 7.36
C HIS A 94 2.60 -7.42 5.88
N HIS A 95 2.15 -6.53 4.99
CA HIS A 95 2.41 -6.67 3.56
C HIS A 95 3.89 -6.52 3.23
N GLU A 96 4.66 -5.72 3.97
CA GLU A 96 6.14 -5.69 3.89
C GLU A 96 6.80 -6.98 4.45
N ALA A 97 6.10 -7.74 5.30
CA ALA A 97 6.63 -8.96 5.96
C ALA A 97 6.01 -10.28 5.45
N ALA A 98 4.96 -10.22 4.64
CA ALA A 98 4.30 -11.39 4.05
C ALA A 98 4.95 -11.79 2.72
N ASP A 99 5.61 -10.85 2.01
CA ASP A 99 6.54 -11.21 0.93
C ASP A 99 7.78 -11.94 1.49
N ASP A 100 8.21 -11.58 2.72
CA ASP A 100 9.33 -12.24 3.40
C ASP A 100 8.97 -13.61 4.06
N GLN A 101 7.68 -13.99 4.13
CA GLN A 101 7.24 -15.21 4.84
C GLN A 101 6.39 -16.18 3.99
N TYR A 102 6.41 -16.03 2.66
CA TYR A 102 6.11 -17.13 1.74
C TYR A 102 7.24 -17.27 0.72
N GLY A 103 8.46 -17.46 1.24
CA GLY A 103 9.57 -17.99 0.46
C GLY A 103 9.18 -19.34 -0.15
N GLU A 104 9.34 -19.42 -1.47
CA GLU A 104 9.31 -20.61 -2.32
C GLU A 104 8.49 -21.79 -1.75
N GLU A 105 7.24 -21.94 -2.19
CA GLU A 105 6.77 -23.31 -2.43
C GLU A 105 7.68 -23.89 -3.52
N ARG A 106 8.80 -24.51 -3.11
CA ARG A 106 9.64 -25.34 -3.96
C ARG A 106 8.75 -26.48 -4.49
N LEU A 107 8.17 -26.26 -5.67
CA LEU A 107 7.57 -27.31 -6.50
C LEU A 107 8.68 -28.12 -7.16
N ASP A 108 9.58 -28.68 -6.34
CA ASP A 108 10.71 -29.47 -6.78
C ASP A 108 10.73 -30.76 -5.96
N ASP A 109 9.59 -31.46 -5.94
CA ASP A 109 9.49 -32.84 -5.42
C ASP A 109 8.20 -33.57 -5.89
N LEU A 110 7.88 -33.44 -7.19
CA LEU A 110 6.98 -34.39 -7.87
C LEU A 110 7.71 -35.02 -9.05
N GLN A 111 8.77 -35.76 -8.77
CA GLN A 111 9.08 -36.95 -9.56
C GLN A 111 8.02 -38.01 -9.26
N THR A 112 7.11 -38.24 -10.19
CA THR A 112 6.41 -39.51 -10.26
C THR A 112 6.58 -40.06 -11.66
N GLU A 113 7.54 -40.97 -11.76
CA GLU A 113 7.68 -41.94 -12.84
C GLU A 113 6.36 -42.68 -13.11
N GLU A 114 6.14 -42.94 -14.39
CA GLU A 114 5.37 -44.06 -14.96
C GLU A 114 3.89 -44.22 -14.54
N MET A 115 2.98 -43.94 -15.48
CA MET A 115 1.67 -44.59 -15.50
C MET A 115 1.38 -45.15 -16.90
N ASP A 116 1.34 -46.48 -16.92
CA ASP A 116 0.98 -47.38 -18.00
C ASP A 116 -0.20 -46.94 -18.88
N GLU A 117 -0.03 -47.17 -20.18
CA GLU A 117 -1.07 -47.17 -21.19
C GLU A 117 -2.04 -48.33 -20.91
N ILE A 118 -3.25 -48.02 -20.44
CA ILE A 118 -4.34 -49.01 -20.32
C ILE A 118 -5.27 -48.91 -21.54
N GLN A 119 -5.03 -49.88 -22.43
CA GLN A 119 -5.86 -50.50 -23.48
C GLN A 119 -6.13 -49.75 -24.80
#